data_AF-X1KI72-F1
#
_entry.id   AF-X1KI72-F1
#
_cell.length_a   1.000
_cell.length_b   1.000
_cell.length_c   1.000
_cell.angle_alpha   90.00
_cell.angle_beta   90.00
_cell.angle_gamma   90.00
#
_symmetry.space_group_name_H-M   'P 1'
#
loop_
_entity.id
_entity.type
_entity.pdbx_description
1 polymer ?
#
loop_
_entity_poly.entity_id
_entity_poly.type
_entity_poly.pdbx_seq_one_letter_code
_entity_poly.pdbx_strand_id
1 'polypeptide(L)'
;MSLEGTNFKISIKSIDDVVRCLSLASLLELAGWPKVGNIHRTKDFENSRFEHFLAGISAIQPNFKEFCLRIFQFSFRNKKDYSQIELGYFYKKATKS
;
A
#
# COMPACT_ATOMS: atom_id res chain seq x y z
N MET A 1 -26.56 -17.61 -7.99
CA MET A 1 -26.52 -16.16 -7.67
C MET A 1 -25.37 -15.57 -8.47
N SER A 2 -25.65 -15.08 -9.67
CA SER A 2 -24.65 -14.47 -10.55
C SER A 2 -24.24 -13.12 -9.95
N LEU A 3 -22.96 -12.95 -9.69
CA LEU A 3 -22.37 -11.62 -9.46
C LEU A 3 -22.43 -10.89 -10.81
N GLU A 4 -23.58 -10.29 -11.12
CA GLU A 4 -23.66 -9.28 -12.16
C GLU A 4 -22.60 -8.23 -11.83
N GLY A 5 -21.70 -8.04 -12.79
CA GLY A 5 -20.51 -7.23 -12.64
C GLY A 5 -20.87 -5.82 -12.20
N THR A 6 -20.72 -5.55 -10.90
CA THR A 6 -20.60 -4.19 -10.39
C THR A 6 -19.37 -3.57 -11.02
N ASN A 7 -19.59 -2.81 -12.08
CA ASN A 7 -18.56 -2.01 -12.75
C ASN A 7 -18.25 -0.82 -11.83
N PHE A 8 -17.48 -1.08 -10.77
CA PHE A 8 -16.97 -0.06 -9.87
C PHE A 8 -15.98 0.79 -10.65
N LYS A 9 -16.47 1.89 -11.24
CA LYS A 9 -15.62 2.89 -11.87
C LYS A 9 -14.94 3.68 -10.76
N ILE A 10 -13.75 3.24 -10.35
CA ILE A 10 -12.91 3.98 -9.41
C ILE A 10 -12.56 5.33 -10.07
N SER A 11 -13.16 6.41 -9.58
CA SER A 11 -12.88 7.76 -10.05
C SER A 11 -11.77 8.36 -9.19
N ILE A 12 -10.52 8.28 -9.67
CA ILE A 12 -9.39 8.99 -9.09
C ILE A 12 -9.49 10.44 -9.55
N LYS A 13 -9.79 11.37 -8.63
CA LYS A 13 -9.96 12.81 -8.93
C LYS A 13 -8.83 13.66 -8.38
N SER A 14 -8.08 13.13 -7.42
CA SER A 14 -7.05 13.82 -6.67
C SER A 14 -5.92 12.89 -6.26
N ILE A 15 -4.79 13.46 -5.88
CA ILE A 15 -3.70 12.69 -5.27
C ILE A 15 -4.15 12.00 -3.97
N ASP A 16 -5.04 12.63 -3.20
CA ASP A 16 -5.53 12.08 -1.95
C ASP A 16 -6.43 10.85 -2.16
N ASP A 17 -7.04 10.68 -3.35
CA ASP A 17 -7.68 9.43 -3.75
C ASP A 17 -6.64 8.32 -3.91
N VAL A 18 -5.51 8.60 -4.58
CA VAL A 18 -4.41 7.63 -4.77
C VAL A 18 -3.81 7.23 -3.43
N VAL A 19 -3.58 8.20 -2.55
CA VAL A 19 -3.06 7.94 -1.19
C VAL A 19 -4.04 7.07 -0.41
N ARG A 20 -5.34 7.38 -0.41
CA ARG A 20 -6.35 6.56 0.26
C ARG A 20 -6.41 5.14 -0.31
N CYS A 21 -6.35 4.99 -1.62
CA CYS A 21 -6.29 3.68 -2.27
C CYS A 21 -5.05 2.90 -1.84
N LEU A 22 -3.88 3.54 -1.81
CA LEU A 22 -2.63 2.91 -1.36
C LEU A 22 -2.72 2.47 0.10
N SER A 23 -3.14 3.37 1.01
CA SER A 23 -3.28 3.06 2.43
C SER A 23 -4.25 1.89 2.66
N LEU A 24 -5.43 1.93 2.01
CA LEU A 24 -6.43 0.87 2.14
C LEU A 24 -5.91 -0.45 1.56
N ALA A 25 -5.28 -0.42 0.39
CA ALA A 25 -4.72 -1.61 -0.23
C ALA A 25 -3.64 -2.25 0.65
N SER A 26 -2.73 -1.46 1.23
CA SER A 26 -1.73 -1.94 2.17
C SER A 26 -2.35 -2.61 3.40
N LEU A 27 -3.37 -1.99 3.99
CA LEU A 27 -4.06 -2.55 5.16
C LEU A 27 -4.81 -3.84 4.83
N LEU A 28 -5.49 -3.91 3.68
CA LEU A 28 -6.22 -5.11 3.24
C LEU A 28 -5.27 -6.25 2.89
N GLU A 29 -4.14 -5.96 2.25
CA GLU A 29 -3.10 -6.94 1.96
C GLU A 29 -2.59 -7.56 3.26
N LEU A 30 -2.31 -6.72 4.27
CA LEU A 30 -1.85 -7.17 5.57
C LEU A 30 -2.93 -7.97 6.32
N ALA A 31 -4.18 -7.51 6.29
CA ALA A 31 -5.28 -8.10 7.04
C ALA A 31 -5.89 -9.37 6.42
N GLY A 32 -5.46 -9.74 5.20
CA GLY A 32 -5.91 -10.94 4.51
C GLY A 32 -5.68 -12.21 5.33
N TRP A 33 -6.66 -13.12 5.30
CA TRP A 33 -6.60 -14.40 6.03
C TRP A 33 -7.16 -15.54 5.18
N PRO A 34 -6.52 -16.73 5.15
CA PRO A 34 -5.25 -17.07 5.81
C PRO A 34 -4.05 -16.40 5.15
N LYS A 35 -3.14 -15.83 5.95
CA LYS A 35 -1.88 -15.23 5.49
C LYS A 35 -0.76 -16.25 5.67
N VAL A 36 0.05 -16.45 4.63
CA VAL A 36 1.26 -17.27 4.73
C VAL A 36 2.41 -16.46 5.36
N GLY A 37 3.21 -17.09 6.21
CA GLY A 37 4.41 -16.50 6.82
C GLY A 37 4.25 -16.02 8.27
N ASN A 38 5.09 -15.06 8.67
CA ASN A 38 5.26 -14.61 10.08
C ASN A 38 4.28 -13.51 10.52
N ILE A 39 3.28 -13.20 9.71
CA ILE A 39 2.23 -12.23 10.03
C ILE A 39 0.97 -13.04 10.29
N HIS A 40 0.54 -13.07 11.55
CA HIS A 40 -0.60 -13.88 11.95
C HIS A 40 -1.63 -13.00 12.67
N ARG A 41 -2.86 -12.98 12.17
CA ARG A 41 -3.91 -12.08 12.66
C ARG A 41 -4.49 -12.50 14.01
N THR A 42 -4.48 -13.81 14.30
CA THR A 42 -5.13 -14.39 15.47
C THR A 42 -4.15 -14.96 16.49
N LYS A 43 -2.83 -14.75 16.28
CA LYS A 43 -1.79 -15.30 17.13
C LYS A 43 -0.59 -14.37 17.14
N ASP A 44 -0.09 -14.09 18.34
CA ASP A 44 1.14 -13.36 18.54
C ASP A 44 2.37 -14.30 18.47
N PHE A 45 3.49 -13.75 18.03
CA PHE A 45 4.82 -14.36 18.17
C PHE A 45 5.62 -13.60 19.24
N GLU A 46 6.70 -14.20 19.72
CA GLU A 46 7.56 -13.64 20.78
C GLU A 46 7.96 -12.19 20.54
N ASN A 47 8.29 -11.84 19.28
CA ASN A 47 8.79 -10.53 18.90
C ASN A 47 7.89 -9.76 17.92
N SER A 48 6.74 -10.34 17.52
CA SER A 48 5.87 -9.71 16.52
C SER A 48 4.40 -10.01 16.78
N ARG A 49 3.58 -8.97 16.64
CA ARG A 49 2.12 -9.03 16.71
C ARG A 49 1.55 -8.42 15.45
N PHE A 50 0.30 -8.75 15.14
CA PHE A 50 -0.40 -8.16 13.99
C PHE A 50 -0.41 -6.63 14.04
N GLU A 51 -0.59 -6.06 15.24
CA GLU A 51 -0.63 -4.63 15.52
C GLU A 51 0.68 -3.94 15.21
N HIS A 52 1.83 -4.61 15.37
CA HIS A 52 3.12 -4.03 14.99
C HIS A 52 3.19 -3.79 13.48
N PHE A 53 2.61 -4.67 12.67
CA PHE A 53 2.55 -4.49 11.22
C PHE A 53 1.53 -3.43 10.81
N LEU A 54 0.38 -3.36 11.49
CA LEU A 54 -0.59 -2.27 11.29
C LEU A 54 0.04 -0.91 11.58
N ALA A 55 0.73 -0.80 12.73
CA ALA A 55 1.46 0.40 13.11
C ALA A 55 2.52 0.77 12.07
N GLY A 56 3.27 -0.21 11.55
CA GLY A 56 4.24 0.00 10.47
C GLY A 56 3.62 0.54 9.19
N ILE A 57 2.50 -0.04 8.74
CA ILE A 57 1.77 0.45 7.55
C ILE A 57 1.22 1.86 7.78
N SER A 58 0.67 2.15 8.96
CA SER A 58 0.18 3.49 9.28
C SER A 58 1.31 4.52 9.33
N ALA A 59 2.45 4.17 9.94
CA ALA A 59 3.59 5.07 10.11
C ALA A 59 4.27 5.45 8.78
N ILE A 60 4.29 4.55 7.78
CA ILE A 60 4.93 4.83 6.49
C ILE A 60 4.10 5.74 5.56
N GLN A 61 2.80 5.91 5.81
CA GLN A 61 1.90 6.62 4.88
C GLN A 61 2.32 8.05 4.51
N PRO A 62 2.86 8.90 5.41
CA PRO A 62 3.33 10.23 5.04
C PRO A 62 4.46 10.20 3.98
N ASN A 63 5.40 9.25 4.08
CA ASN A 63 6.44 9.05 3.07
C ASN A 63 5.84 8.53 1.75
N PHE A 64 4.82 7.69 1.84
CA PHE A 64 4.13 7.16 0.67
C PHE A 64 3.25 8.19 -0.06
N LYS A 65 2.86 9.30 0.57
CA LYS A 65 2.22 10.42 -0.12
C LYS A 65 3.13 11.00 -1.22
N GLU A 66 4.42 11.15 -0.94
CA GLU A 66 5.39 11.59 -1.94
C GLU A 66 5.59 10.56 -3.06
N PHE A 67 5.54 9.27 -2.73
CA PHE A 67 5.54 8.18 -3.72
C PHE A 67 4.32 8.27 -4.64
N CYS A 68 3.12 8.51 -4.08
CA CYS A 68 1.92 8.73 -4.88
C CYS A 68 2.08 9.94 -5.80
N LEU A 69 2.66 11.05 -5.31
CA LEU A 69 2.90 12.25 -6.13
C LEU A 69 3.83 11.94 -7.29
N ARG A 70 4.91 11.18 -7.03
CA ARG A 70 5.84 10.73 -8.06
C ARG A 70 5.13 9.90 -9.11
N ILE A 71 4.30 8.93 -8.72
CA ILE A 71 3.50 8.11 -9.65
C ILE A 71 2.53 8.98 -10.45
N PHE A 72 1.82 9.88 -9.79
CA PHE A 72 0.80 10.72 -10.43
C PHE A 72 1.39 11.65 -11.49
N GLN A 73 2.60 12.16 -11.25
CA GLN A 73 3.33 13.01 -12.20
C GLN A 73 4.04 12.19 -13.29
N PHE A 74 4.24 10.88 -13.08
CA PHE A 74 4.94 10.03 -14.03
C PHE A 74 4.03 9.62 -15.18
N SER A 75 4.36 10.10 -16.39
CA SER A 75 3.77 9.57 -17.62
C SER A 75 4.47 8.27 -17.99
N PHE A 76 3.76 7.14 -17.87
CA PHE A 76 4.24 5.83 -18.32
C PHE A 76 4.30 5.80 -19.85
N ARG A 77 5.36 6.38 -20.45
CA ARG A 77 5.62 6.33 -21.90
C ARG A 77 5.78 4.89 -22.40
N ASN A 78 6.26 3.99 -21.53
CA ASN A 78 6.22 2.55 -21.69
C ASN A 78 5.66 1.91 -20.42
N LYS A 79 4.67 1.02 -20.55
CA LYS A 79 3.93 0.37 -19.44
C LYS A 79 4.78 -0.52 -18.49
N LYS A 80 6.10 -0.52 -18.61
CA LYS A 80 7.01 -1.46 -17.92
C LYS A 80 8.27 -0.83 -17.32
N ASP A 81 8.49 0.47 -17.49
CA ASP A 81 9.65 1.13 -16.87
C ASP A 81 9.27 1.70 -15.50
N TYR A 82 9.40 0.86 -14.46
CA TYR A 82 9.17 1.24 -13.07
C TYR A 82 10.45 1.70 -12.35
N SER A 83 11.60 1.67 -13.04
CA SER A 83 12.90 1.98 -12.43
C SER A 83 12.93 3.39 -11.84
N GLN A 84 12.28 4.32 -12.52
CA GLN A 84 12.24 5.74 -12.17
C GLN A 84 11.29 6.07 -10.99
N ILE A 85 10.45 5.12 -10.58
CA ILE A 85 9.57 5.32 -9.42
C ILE A 85 10.37 5.17 -8.11
N GLU A 86 11.34 4.26 -8.08
CA GLU A 86 12.19 3.97 -6.92
C GLU A 86 11.40 3.68 -5.63
N LEU A 87 10.45 2.73 -5.64
CA LEU A 87 9.68 2.38 -4.42
C LEU A 87 10.58 2.13 -3.20
N GLY A 88 11.73 1.47 -3.39
CA GLY A 88 12.71 1.20 -2.31
C GLY A 88 13.28 2.46 -1.67
N TYR A 89 13.38 3.58 -2.40
CA TYR A 89 13.80 4.87 -1.84
C TYR A 89 12.84 5.33 -0.74
N PHE A 90 11.53 5.19 -0.93
CA PHE A 90 10.53 5.63 0.05
C PHE A 90 10.51 4.75 1.30
N TYR A 91 10.75 3.45 1.17
CA TYR A 91 10.97 2.58 2.33
C TYR A 91 12.22 3.00 3.13
N LYS A 92 13.34 3.25 2.44
CA LYS A 92 14.58 3.70 3.07
C LYS A 92 14.46 5.09 3.71
N LYS A 93 13.65 5.97 3.11
CA LYS A 93 13.37 7.30 3.67
C LYS A 93 12.53 7.18 4.95
N ALA A 94 11.54 6.30 4.96
CA ALA A 94 10.68 6.08 6.11
C ALA A 94 11.41 5.58 7.37
N THR A 95 12.52 4.85 7.22
CA THR A 95 13.32 4.41 8.37
C THR A 95 14.20 5.50 8.98
N LYS A 96 14.31 6.66 8.32
CA LYS A 96 15.10 7.81 8.75
C LYS A 96 14.26 9.00 9.22
N SER A 97 12.93 8.85 9.17
CA SER A 97 11.95 9.90 9.48
C SER A 97 11.68 9.97 10.97
#